data_AF-A0A3A9EK17-F1
#
_entry.id   AF-A0A3A9EK17-F1
#
_cell.length_a   1.000
_cell.length_b   1.000
_cell.length_c   1.000
_cell.angle_alpha   90.00
_cell.angle_beta   90.00
_cell.angle_gamma   90.00
#
_symmetry.space_group_name_H-M   'P 1'
#
loop_
_entity.id
_entity.type
_entity.pdbx_description
1 polymer ?
#
loop_
_entity_poly.entity_id
_entity_poly.type
_entity_poly.pdbx_seq_one_letter_code
_entity_poly.pdbx_strand_id
1 'polypeptide(L)'
;MKNEVFAHANDIADGEMYLRLAADIDCRIAELKVRFKATGDRKIYYSIQDLKKIRREHLDTAELLLCRGERRKQTMNRREY
;
A
#
# COMPACT_ATOMS: atom_id res chain seq x y z
N MET A 1 30.74 -4.63 -11.13
CA MET A 1 29.46 -5.03 -10.52
C MET A 1 29.07 -3.95 -9.54
N LYS A 2 28.00 -3.19 -9.83
CA LYS A 2 27.46 -2.21 -8.88
C LYS A 2 26.75 -3.01 -7.79
N ASN A 3 27.25 -2.94 -6.57
CA ASN A 3 26.52 -3.41 -5.41
C ASN A 3 25.29 -2.50 -5.29
N GLU A 4 24.18 -2.92 -5.86
CA GLU A 4 22.87 -2.35 -5.57
C GLU A 4 22.57 -2.68 -4.12
N VAL A 5 23.07 -1.81 -3.24
CA VAL A 5 22.67 -1.75 -1.85
C VAL A 5 21.16 -1.51 -1.90
N PHE A 6 20.38 -2.55 -1.65
CA PHE A 6 18.96 -2.43 -1.34
C PHE A 6 18.86 -1.47 -0.16
N ALA A 7 18.70 -0.19 -0.46
CA ALA A 7 18.45 0.84 0.53
C ALA A 7 17.22 0.38 1.28
N HIS A 8 17.35 0.24 2.60
CA HIS A 8 16.25 -0.15 3.47
C HIS A 8 15.01 0.67 3.09
N ALA A 9 13.92 -0.01 2.72
CA ALA A 9 12.60 0.59 2.53
C ALA A 9 12.16 1.20 3.87
N ASN A 10 12.64 2.41 4.08
CA ASN A 10 12.57 3.16 5.29
C ASN A 10 12.42 4.59 4.79
N ASP A 11 11.45 4.96 3.97
CA ASP A 11 11.17 6.38 3.76
C ASP A 11 9.67 6.64 3.57
N ILE A 12 9.28 7.89 3.83
CA ILE A 12 7.90 8.37 3.68
C ILE A 12 7.43 8.18 2.23
N ALA A 13 8.35 8.34 1.26
CA ALA A 13 8.07 8.11 -0.15
C ALA A 13 7.59 6.68 -0.45
N ASP A 14 8.14 5.68 0.25
CA ASP A 14 7.68 4.29 0.12
C ASP A 14 6.27 4.13 0.71
N GLY A 15 5.98 4.80 1.82
CA GLY A 15 4.65 4.80 2.43
C GLY A 15 3.57 5.36 1.48
N GLU A 16 3.83 6.49 0.83
CA GLU A 16 2.92 7.06 -0.17
C GLU A 16 2.74 6.16 -1.40
N MET A 17 3.79 5.45 -1.83
CA MET A 17 3.69 4.46 -2.90
C MET A 17 2.69 3.36 -2.55
N TYR A 18 2.77 2.80 -1.34
CA TYR A 18 1.83 1.76 -0.90
C TYR A 18 0.38 2.26 -0.79
N LEU A 19 0.17 3.54 -0.44
CA LEU A 19 -1.17 4.15 -0.50
C LEU A 19 -1.72 4.18 -1.94
N ARG A 20 -0.89 4.50 -2.93
CA ARG A 20 -1.29 4.49 -4.35
C ARG A 20 -1.65 3.08 -4.82
N LEU A 21 -0.85 2.09 -4.45
CA LEU A 21 -1.15 0.68 -4.74
C LEU A 21 -2.49 0.24 -4.13
N ALA A 22 -2.79 0.65 -2.89
CA ALA A 22 -4.08 0.38 -2.27
C ALA A 22 -5.25 1.04 -3.02
N ALA A 23 -5.06 2.27 -3.52
CA ALA A 23 -6.06 2.98 -4.31
C ALA A 23 -6.32 2.31 -5.68
N ASP A 24 -5.27 1.85 -6.36
CA ASP A 24 -5.40 1.10 -7.61
C ASP A 24 -6.19 -0.21 -7.40
N ILE A 25 -5.97 -0.88 -6.27
CA ILE A 25 -6.76 -2.06 -5.90
C ILE A 25 -8.22 -1.70 -5.63
N ASP A 26 -8.51 -0.57 -4.99
CA ASP A 26 -9.90 -0.10 -4.80
C ASP A 26 -10.62 0.13 -6.14
N CYS A 27 -9.94 0.74 -7.12
CA CYS A 27 -10.45 0.88 -8.49
C CYS A 27 -10.76 -0.49 -9.10
N ARG A 28 -9.83 -1.46 -8.97
CA ARG A 28 -10.03 -2.81 -9.51
C ARG A 28 -11.18 -3.56 -8.84
N ILE A 29 -11.33 -3.41 -7.52
CA ILE A 29 -12.46 -3.98 -6.77
C ILE A 29 -13.78 -3.37 -7.25
N ALA A 30 -13.83 -2.07 -7.54
CA ALA A 30 -15.03 -1.41 -8.04
C ALA A 30 -15.47 -1.99 -9.40
N GLU A 31 -14.53 -2.16 -10.33
CA GLU A 31 -14.80 -2.82 -11.62
C GLU A 31 -15.35 -4.24 -11.46
N LEU A 32 -14.73 -5.03 -10.58
CA LEU A 32 -15.15 -6.41 -10.34
C LEU A 32 -16.52 -6.48 -9.67
N LYS A 33 -16.86 -5.54 -8.77
CA LYS A 33 -18.20 -5.47 -8.18
C LYS A 33 -19.28 -5.24 -9.24
N VAL A 34 -19.02 -4.36 -10.22
CA VAL A 34 -19.93 -4.13 -11.34
C VAL A 34 -20.11 -5.42 -12.15
N ARG A 35 -19.01 -6.10 -12.49
CA ARG A 35 -19.06 -7.38 -13.23
C ARG A 35 -19.79 -8.47 -12.44
N PHE A 36 -19.52 -8.60 -11.14
CA PHE A 36 -20.20 -9.56 -10.28
C PHE A 36 -21.71 -9.30 -10.21
N LYS A 37 -22.14 -8.04 -10.11
CA LYS A 37 -23.57 -7.69 -10.14
C LYS A 37 -24.23 -8.07 -11.46
N ALA A 38 -23.49 -8.01 -12.56
CA ALA A 38 -24.00 -8.38 -13.88
C ALA A 38 -24.05 -9.91 -14.11
N THR A 39 -23.06 -10.67 -13.61
CA THR A 39 -22.91 -12.09 -13.93
C THR A 39 -23.32 -13.04 -12.81
N GLY A 40 -23.26 -12.61 -11.55
CA GLY A 40 -23.39 -13.48 -10.38
C GLY A 40 -22.25 -14.48 -10.21
N ASP A 41 -21.14 -14.35 -10.95
CA ASP A 41 -20.04 -15.33 -10.94
C ASP A 41 -19.29 -15.33 -9.60
N ARG A 42 -19.35 -16.45 -8.88
CA ARG A 42 -18.67 -16.63 -7.59
C ARG A 42 -17.15 -16.52 -7.69
N LYS A 43 -16.53 -16.79 -8.84
CA LYS A 43 -15.09 -16.58 -9.02
C LYS A 43 -14.72 -15.11 -8.84
N ILE A 44 -15.54 -14.21 -9.38
CA ILE A 44 -15.36 -12.76 -9.23
C ILE A 44 -15.50 -12.35 -7.76
N TYR A 45 -16.47 -12.94 -7.04
CA TYR A 45 -16.63 -12.71 -5.60
C TYR A 45 -15.35 -13.05 -4.83
N TYR A 46 -14.73 -14.21 -5.08
CA TYR A 46 -13.49 -14.59 -4.40
C TYR A 46 -12.32 -13.69 -4.79
N SER A 47 -12.18 -13.32 -6.06
CA SER A 47 -11.16 -12.35 -6.48
C SER A 47 -11.30 -10.99 -5.78
N ILE A 48 -12.53 -10.53 -5.53
CA ILE A 48 -12.76 -9.30 -4.74
C ILE A 48 -12.27 -9.47 -3.30
N GLN A 49 -12.47 -10.64 -2.68
CA GLN A 49 -12.02 -10.90 -1.31
C GLN A 49 -10.50 -10.94 -1.21
N ASP A 50 -9.83 -11.58 -2.18
CA ASP A 50 -8.36 -11.63 -2.24
C ASP A 50 -7.78 -10.23 -2.40
N LEU A 51 -8.33 -9.43 -3.32
CA LEU A 51 -7.91 -8.04 -3.52
C LEU A 51 -8.12 -7.19 -2.26
N LYS A 52 -9.21 -7.39 -1.51
CA LYS A 52 -9.40 -6.70 -0.21
C LYS A 52 -8.32 -7.05 0.79
N LYS A 53 -7.81 -8.29 0.77
CA LYS A 53 -6.71 -8.71 1.64
C LYS A 53 -5.41 -8.00 1.25
N ILE A 54 -5.05 -8.02 -0.04
CA ILE A 54 -3.85 -7.35 -0.56
C ILE A 54 -3.90 -5.84 -0.28
N ARG A 55 -5.07 -5.21 -0.48
CA ARG A 55 -5.28 -3.79 -0.15
C ARG A 55 -4.95 -3.50 1.32
N ARG A 56 -5.43 -4.32 2.26
CA ARG A 56 -5.13 -4.14 3.69
C ARG A 56 -3.64 -4.26 3.96
N GLU A 57 -2.97 -5.25 3.38
CA GLU A 57 -1.51 -5.41 3.54
C GLU A 57 -0.73 -4.18 3.03
N HIS A 58 -1.17 -3.56 1.94
CA HIS A 58 -0.59 -2.30 1.46
C HIS A 58 -0.86 -1.13 2.41
N LEU A 59 -2.07 -1.00 2.96
CA LEU A 59 -2.39 0.04 3.94
C LEU A 59 -1.57 -0.12 5.24
N ASP A 60 -1.47 -1.34 5.76
CA ASP A 60 -0.68 -1.66 6.97
C ASP A 60 0.80 -1.32 6.74
N THR A 61 1.31 -1.65 5.55
CA THR A 61 2.70 -1.33 5.16
C THR A 61 2.90 0.17 5.01
N ALA A 62 1.96 0.87 4.37
CA ALA A 62 2.01 2.33 4.22
C ALA A 62 2.05 3.02 5.59
N GLU A 63 1.16 2.64 6.51
CA GLU A 63 1.10 3.19 7.86
C GLU A 63 2.43 3.00 8.60
N LEU A 64 3.00 1.79 8.55
CA LEU A 64 4.29 1.50 9.18
C LEU A 64 5.41 2.41 8.65
N LEU A 65 5.47 2.60 7.34
CA LEU A 65 6.54 3.36 6.68
C LEU A 65 6.39 4.87 6.92
N LEU A 66 5.16 5.39 6.84
CA LEU A 66 4.86 6.79 7.15
C LEU A 66 5.19 7.12 8.61
N CYS A 67 4.71 6.32 9.56
CA CYS A 67 5.01 6.48 11.00
C CYS A 67 6.52 6.41 11.31
N ARG A 68 7.26 5.52 10.62
CA ARG A 68 8.73 5.46 10.75
C ARG A 68 9.43 6.68 10.17
N GLY A 69 8.94 7.20 9.05
CA GLY A 69 9.51 8.39 8.41
C GLY A 69 9.24 9.67 9.19
N GLU A 70 8.04 9.87 9.72
CA GLU A 70 7.69 11.01 10.58
C GLU A 70 8.56 11.07 11.85
N ARG A 71 8.72 9.94 12.55
CA ARG A 71 9.61 9.86 13.72
C ARG A 71 11.05 10.24 13.41
N ARG A 72 11.55 9.92 12.21
CA ARG A 72 12.90 10.31 11.79
C ARG A 72 13.00 11.81 11.53
N LYS A 73 12.02 12.42 10.86
CA LYS A 73 11.95 13.89 10.70
C LYS A 73 11.96 14.60 12.05
N GLN A 74 11.15 14.14 13.01
CA GLN A 74 11.13 14.70 14.36
C GLN A 74 12.48 14.56 15.08
N THR A 75 13.17 13.42 14.91
CA THR A 75 14.48 13.18 15.53
C THR A 75 15.56 14.06 14.92
N MET A 76 15.54 14.27 13.60
CA MET A 76 16.46 15.19 12.91
C MET A 76 16.21 16.63 13.36
N ASN A 77 14.97 17.09 13.32
CA ASN A 77 14.61 18.43 13.77
C ASN A 77 15.01 18.70 15.23
N ARG A 78 15.01 17.68 16.10
CA ARG A 78 15.44 17.82 17.51
C ARG A 78 16.96 17.87 17.71
N ARG A 79 17.76 17.38 16.76
CA ARG A 79 19.23 17.41 16.81
C ARG A 79 19.83 18.70 16.25
N GLU A 80 19.04 19.48 15.53
CA GLU A 80 19.44 20.76 14.94
C GLU A 80 19.24 21.96 15.89
N TYR A 81 18.76 21.72 17.12
CA TYR A 81 18.65 22.70 18.20
C TYR A 81 19.64 22.42 19.34
#